data_AF-I6ZA13-F1
#
_entry.id   AF-I6ZA13-F1
#
_cell.length_a   1.000
_cell.length_b   1.000
_cell.length_c   1.000
_cell.angle_alpha   90.00
_cell.angle_beta   90.00
_cell.angle_gamma   90.00
#
_symmetry.space_group_name_H-M   'P 1'
#
loop_
_entity.id
_entity.type
_entity.pdbx_description
1 polymer ?
#
loop_
_entity_poly.entity_id
_entity_poly.type
_entity_poly.pdbx_seq_one_letter_code
_entity_poly.pdbx_strand_id
1 'polypeptide(L)'
;MESITKNIWILLTLIIPGLFTYGIWRILMLLYPLAKVSSESLSRIDESALVSASIITAIALIQQSAGLVIESLLYALVFKKKEKWVNMYYVICKRFELEAAGKLYDNTKRIIGNFFLSVNMSVGLILLIIYFTAYESLSFNHWIPITLIMLIAASVTASAFRLLNAARAVSVYKSKP
;
A
#
# COMPACT_ATOMS: atom_id res chain seq x y z
N MET A 1 19.30 -11.45 22.94
CA MET A 1 19.12 -10.51 21.82
C MET A 1 19.55 -11.10 20.49
N GLU A 2 20.75 -11.70 20.40
CA GLU A 2 21.31 -12.22 19.15
C GLU A 2 20.44 -13.27 18.43
N SER A 3 19.84 -14.20 19.17
CA SER A 3 18.89 -15.19 18.62
C SER A 3 17.63 -14.55 18.02
N ILE A 4 17.10 -13.49 18.64
CA ILE A 4 15.92 -12.75 18.14
C ILE A 4 16.30 -12.00 16.86
N THR A 5 17.46 -11.33 16.84
CA THR A 5 17.97 -10.64 15.65
C THR A 5 18.18 -11.60 14.47
N LYS A 6 18.75 -12.79 14.73
CA LYS A 6 18.93 -13.84 13.72
C LYS A 6 17.60 -14.34 13.16
N ASN A 7 16.60 -14.55 14.02
CA ASN A 7 15.27 -14.98 13.59
C ASN A 7 14.53 -13.91 12.79
N ILE A 8 14.64 -12.64 13.18
CA ILE A 8 14.09 -11.51 12.41
C ILE A 8 14.78 -11.40 11.06
N TRP A 9 16.11 -11.58 11.02
CA TRP A 9 16.86 -11.52 9.78
C TRP A 9 16.41 -12.61 8.80
N ILE A 10 16.30 -13.86 9.25
CA ILE A 10 15.80 -14.98 8.42
C ILE A 10 14.37 -14.71 7.93
N LEU A 11 13.52 -14.15 8.80
CA LEU A 11 12.15 -13.79 8.44
C LEU A 11 12.14 -12.74 7.31
N LEU A 12 12.96 -11.70 7.41
CA LEU A 12 13.00 -10.59 6.45
C LEU A 12 13.72 -10.95 5.14
N THR A 13 14.74 -11.80 5.17
CA THR A 13 15.57 -12.10 3.98
C THR A 13 15.14 -13.34 3.22
N LEU A 14 14.44 -14.27 3.87
CA LEU A 14 14.14 -15.57 3.27
C LEU A 14 12.64 -15.91 3.31
N ILE A 15 12.00 -15.79 4.47
CA ILE A 15 10.59 -16.18 4.63
C ILE A 15 9.66 -15.21 3.90
N ILE A 16 9.75 -13.90 4.16
CA ILE A 16 8.88 -12.90 3.53
C ILE A 16 9.10 -12.84 2.00
N PRO A 17 10.34 -12.79 1.48
CA PRO A 17 10.57 -12.87 0.04
C PRO A 17 10.08 -14.18 -0.59
N GLY A 18 10.23 -15.32 0.11
CA GLY A 18 9.70 -16.61 -0.33
C GLY A 18 8.17 -16.61 -0.42
N LEU A 19 7.48 -16.14 0.62
CA LEU A 19 6.03 -15.97 0.63
C LEU A 19 5.56 -15.02 -0.48
N PHE A 20 6.28 -13.92 -0.67
CA PHE A 20 6.00 -12.94 -1.72
C PHE A 20 6.11 -13.55 -3.12
N THR A 21 7.27 -14.11 -3.46
CA THR A 21 7.54 -14.69 -4.79
C THR A 21 6.58 -15.83 -5.12
N TYR A 22 6.31 -16.69 -4.14
CA TYR A 22 5.33 -17.76 -4.30
C TYR A 22 3.90 -17.20 -4.47
N GLY A 23 3.50 -16.20 -3.68
CA GLY A 23 2.20 -15.53 -3.83
C GLY A 23 2.05 -14.83 -5.18
N ILE A 24 3.09 -14.16 -5.69
CA ILE A 24 3.11 -13.56 -7.03
C ILE A 24 2.95 -14.64 -8.09
N TRP A 25 3.68 -15.74 -7.99
CA TRP A 25 3.54 -16.87 -8.90
C TRP A 25 2.10 -17.42 -8.91
N ARG A 26 1.46 -17.53 -7.74
CA ARG A 26 0.04 -17.93 -7.64
C ARG A 26 -0.91 -16.92 -8.28
N ILE A 27 -0.71 -15.62 -8.04
CA ILE A 27 -1.50 -14.57 -8.71
C ILE A 27 -1.34 -14.67 -10.22
N LEU A 28 -0.12 -14.86 -10.73
CA LEU A 28 0.14 -15.01 -12.16
C LEU A 28 -0.49 -16.28 -12.75
N MET A 29 -0.49 -17.38 -11.99
CA MET A 29 -1.15 -18.63 -12.38
C MET A 29 -2.68 -18.48 -12.45
N LEU A 30 -3.27 -17.65 -11.59
CA LEU A 30 -4.68 -17.25 -11.74
C LEU A 30 -4.81 -16.45 -13.04
N LEU A 31 -4.11 -15.33 -13.17
CA LEU A 31 -4.22 -14.43 -14.35
C LEU A 31 -3.96 -15.12 -15.69
N TYR A 32 -3.07 -16.11 -15.72
CA TYR A 32 -2.69 -16.89 -16.89
C TYR A 32 -2.61 -18.38 -16.53
N PRO A 33 -3.74 -19.11 -16.58
CA PRO A 33 -3.74 -20.52 -16.28
C PRO A 33 -2.89 -21.27 -17.31
N LEU A 34 -1.72 -21.75 -16.89
CA LEU A 34 -0.86 -22.58 -17.72
C LEU A 34 -1.58 -23.89 -18.01
N ALA A 35 -1.90 -24.15 -19.28
CA ALA A 35 -2.57 -25.36 -19.77
C ALA A 35 -1.85 -26.69 -19.42
N LYS A 36 -0.67 -26.64 -18.79
CA LYS A 36 0.20 -27.78 -18.46
C LYS A 36 0.25 -28.16 -16.98
N VAL A 37 -0.36 -27.40 -16.07
CA VAL A 37 -0.36 -27.76 -14.64
C VAL A 37 -1.66 -28.50 -14.33
N SER A 38 -1.58 -29.76 -13.89
CA SER A 38 -2.77 -30.54 -13.59
C SER A 38 -3.54 -29.93 -12.42
N SER A 39 -4.87 -29.83 -12.57
CA SER A 39 -5.79 -29.29 -11.56
C SER A 39 -5.67 -29.98 -10.20
N GLU A 40 -5.29 -31.26 -10.21
CA GLU A 40 -5.13 -32.12 -9.04
C GLU A 40 -3.85 -31.82 -8.24
N SER A 41 -2.79 -31.34 -8.90
CA SER A 41 -1.57 -30.88 -8.21
C SER A 41 -1.77 -29.49 -7.60
N LEU A 42 -2.57 -28.66 -8.28
CA LEU A 42 -2.99 -27.34 -7.80
C LEU A 42 -3.87 -27.43 -6.55
N SER A 43 -4.87 -28.32 -6.54
CA SER A 43 -5.82 -28.45 -5.42
C SER A 43 -5.16 -28.86 -4.10
N ARG A 44 -4.20 -29.81 -4.13
CA ARG A 44 -3.46 -30.22 -2.92
C ARG A 44 -2.58 -29.12 -2.34
N ILE A 45 -2.12 -28.21 -3.19
CA ILE A 45 -1.29 -27.08 -2.80
C ILE A 45 -2.18 -25.96 -2.23
N ASP A 46 -3.33 -25.72 -2.84
CA ASP A 46 -4.29 -24.66 -2.47
C ASP A 46 -5.01 -24.87 -1.12
N GLU A 47 -5.07 -26.09 -0.61
CA GLU A 47 -5.68 -26.38 0.69
C GLU A 47 -4.82 -25.95 1.90
N SER A 48 -3.57 -25.50 1.69
CA SER A 48 -2.70 -25.12 2.80
C SER A 48 -2.84 -23.65 3.22
N ALA A 49 -2.92 -23.41 4.53
CA ALA A 49 -2.92 -22.06 5.11
C ALA A 49 -1.70 -21.21 4.67
N LEU A 50 -0.60 -21.87 4.26
CA LEU A 50 0.61 -21.26 3.74
C LEU A 50 0.39 -20.57 2.38
N VAL A 51 -0.46 -21.13 1.50
CA VAL A 51 -0.78 -20.51 0.21
C VAL A 51 -1.58 -19.23 0.41
N SER A 52 -2.61 -19.27 1.26
CA SER A 52 -3.39 -18.07 1.61
C SER A 52 -2.50 -16.99 2.22
N ALA A 53 -1.61 -17.35 3.15
CA ALA A 53 -0.65 -16.41 3.74
C ALA A 53 0.30 -15.80 2.68
N SER A 54 0.74 -16.61 1.71
CA SER A 54 1.62 -16.16 0.61
C SER A 54 0.90 -15.19 -0.32
N ILE A 55 -0.34 -15.47 -0.72
CA ILE A 55 -1.15 -14.59 -1.57
C ILE A 55 -1.44 -13.27 -0.85
N ILE A 56 -1.84 -13.32 0.43
CA ILE A 56 -2.06 -12.11 1.24
C ILE A 56 -0.78 -11.28 1.36
N THR A 57 0.35 -11.93 1.60
CA THR A 57 1.67 -11.27 1.67
C THR A 57 2.03 -10.62 0.33
N ALA A 58 1.77 -11.30 -0.79
CA ALA A 58 1.97 -10.77 -2.13
C ALA A 58 1.13 -9.52 -2.40
N ILE A 59 -0.16 -9.58 -2.11
CA ILE A 59 -1.07 -8.44 -2.27
C ILE A 59 -0.62 -7.26 -1.39
N ALA A 60 -0.32 -7.51 -0.12
CA ALA A 60 0.11 -6.46 0.81
C ALA A 60 1.40 -5.76 0.35
N LEU A 61 2.38 -6.53 -0.15
CA LEU A 61 3.64 -5.98 -0.66
C LEU A 61 3.46 -5.25 -2.00
N ILE A 62 2.58 -5.71 -2.89
CA ILE A 62 2.21 -4.96 -4.10
C ILE A 62 1.56 -3.63 -3.71
N GLN A 63 0.59 -3.66 -2.79
CA GLN A 63 -0.09 -2.45 -2.29
C GLN A 63 0.90 -1.45 -1.71
N GLN A 64 1.82 -1.91 -0.86
CA GLN A 64 2.85 -1.07 -0.27
C GLN A 64 3.81 -0.51 -1.34
N SER A 65 4.22 -1.32 -2.32
CA SER A 65 5.11 -0.91 -3.40
C SER A 65 4.46 0.15 -4.29
N ALA A 66 3.19 -0.04 -4.66
CA ALA A 66 2.43 0.95 -5.43
C ALA A 66 2.25 2.25 -4.64
N GLY A 67 2.01 2.15 -3.33
CA GLY A 67 1.99 3.28 -2.41
C GLY A 67 3.28 4.10 -2.42
N LEU A 68 4.44 3.43 -2.35
CA LEU A 68 5.76 4.05 -2.42
C LEU A 68 6.01 4.73 -3.78
N VAL A 69 5.58 4.13 -4.87
CA VAL A 69 5.67 4.74 -6.21
C VAL A 69 4.85 6.03 -6.26
N ILE A 70 3.60 6.00 -5.78
CA ILE A 70 2.74 7.19 -5.75
C ILE A 70 3.33 8.27 -4.86
N GLU A 71 3.83 7.91 -3.68
CA GLU A 71 4.51 8.84 -2.78
C GLU A 71 5.73 9.49 -3.45
N SER A 72 6.54 8.69 -4.15
CA SER A 72 7.73 9.17 -4.88
C SER A 72 7.37 10.12 -6.02
N LEU A 73 6.30 9.81 -6.77
CA LEU A 73 5.78 10.69 -7.82
C LEU A 73 5.25 12.00 -7.24
N LEU A 74 4.47 11.94 -6.15
CA LEU A 74 3.98 13.12 -5.45
C LEU A 74 5.13 13.97 -4.91
N TYR A 75 6.17 13.35 -4.35
CA TYR A 75 7.38 14.03 -3.92
C TYR A 75 8.01 14.79 -5.08
N ALA A 76 8.29 14.13 -6.21
CA ALA A 76 8.91 14.77 -7.37
C ALA A 76 8.07 15.94 -7.92
N LEU A 77 6.75 15.78 -7.98
CA LEU A 77 5.81 16.80 -8.46
C LEU A 77 5.76 18.02 -7.54
N VAL A 78 5.65 17.79 -6.23
CA VAL A 78 5.51 18.85 -5.22
C VAL A 78 6.84 19.56 -4.97
N PHE A 79 7.96 18.84 -5.00
CA PHE A 79 9.29 19.42 -4.86
C PHE A 79 9.56 20.46 -5.95
N LYS A 80 9.20 20.17 -7.21
CA LYS A 80 9.32 21.12 -8.34
C LYS A 80 8.38 22.33 -8.23
N LYS A 81 7.27 22.23 -7.50
CA LYS A 81 6.22 23.27 -7.39
C LYS A 81 6.06 23.78 -5.95
N LYS A 82 7.17 23.87 -5.21
CA LYS A 82 7.21 24.26 -3.79
C LYS A 82 6.39 25.51 -3.48
N GLU A 83 6.50 26.55 -4.30
CA GLU A 83 5.82 27.84 -4.07
C GLU A 83 4.29 27.76 -4.21
N LYS A 84 3.81 26.94 -5.16
CA LYS A 84 2.36 26.79 -5.41
C LYS A 84 1.70 25.85 -4.39
N TRP A 85 2.43 24.87 -3.85
CA TRP A 85 1.89 23.80 -3.01
C TRP A 85 2.57 23.73 -1.65
N VAL A 86 2.74 24.86 -0.97
CA VAL A 86 3.52 24.95 0.28
C VAL A 86 3.03 23.96 1.35
N ASN A 87 1.72 23.78 1.54
CA ASN A 87 1.19 22.80 2.51
C ASN A 87 1.59 21.36 2.16
N MET A 88 1.39 20.96 0.90
CA MET A 88 1.78 19.62 0.42
C MET A 88 3.30 19.43 0.50
N TYR A 89 4.09 20.46 0.20
CA TYR A 89 5.55 20.39 0.31
C TYR A 89 5.97 20.05 1.73
N TYR A 90 5.32 20.63 2.74
CA TYR A 90 5.63 20.30 4.12
C TYR A 90 5.23 18.87 4.50
N VAL A 91 4.05 18.42 4.06
CA VAL A 91 3.55 17.06 4.33
C VAL A 91 4.39 15.98 3.64
N ILE A 92 4.81 16.21 2.39
CA ILE A 92 5.41 15.18 1.53
C ILE A 92 6.93 15.25 1.51
N CYS A 93 7.50 16.46 1.41
CA CYS A 93 8.93 16.66 1.25
C CYS A 93 9.62 17.02 2.58
N LYS A 94 9.22 18.13 3.21
CA LYS A 94 9.88 18.68 4.40
C LYS A 94 9.78 17.76 5.62
N ARG A 95 8.80 16.86 5.65
CA ARG A 95 8.65 15.86 6.73
C ARG A 95 9.90 15.04 6.96
N PHE A 96 10.64 14.65 5.91
CA PHE A 96 11.84 13.82 6.03
C PHE A 96 12.97 14.61 6.68
N GLU A 97 13.11 15.88 6.32
CA GLU A 97 14.08 16.80 6.95
C GLU A 97 13.72 17.06 8.42
N LEU A 98 12.44 17.29 8.73
CA LEU A 98 11.97 17.51 10.11
C LEU A 98 12.12 16.26 10.98
N GLU A 99 11.92 15.09 10.41
CA GLU A 99 12.11 13.82 11.09
C GLU A 99 13.59 13.53 11.36
N ALA A 100 14.46 13.72 10.37
CA ALA A 100 15.91 13.57 10.53
C ALA A 100 16.49 14.54 11.58
N ALA A 101 15.93 15.75 11.67
CA ALA A 101 16.30 16.73 12.69
C ALA A 101 15.66 16.50 14.07
N GLY A 102 14.84 15.46 14.25
CA GLY A 102 14.11 15.19 15.50
C GLY A 102 13.08 16.26 15.87
N LYS A 103 12.70 17.12 14.93
CA LYS A 103 11.78 18.26 15.15
C LYS A 103 10.32 17.88 14.93
N LEU A 104 10.04 16.69 14.38
CA LEU A 104 8.68 16.26 14.07
C LEU A 104 8.03 15.54 15.26
N TYR A 105 7.02 16.16 15.87
CA TYR A 105 6.26 15.57 16.98
C TYR A 105 5.58 14.23 16.58
N ASP A 106 5.52 13.29 17.51
CA ASP A 106 4.93 11.96 17.28
C ASP A 106 3.46 12.01 16.84
N ASN A 107 2.68 12.95 17.38
CA ASN A 107 1.30 13.13 16.93
C ASN A 107 1.24 13.58 15.45
N THR A 108 2.15 14.46 15.01
CA THR A 108 2.24 14.86 13.60
C THR A 108 2.66 13.69 12.73
N LYS A 109 3.66 12.89 13.17
CA LYS A 109 4.08 11.65 12.47
C LYS A 109 2.90 10.72 12.24
N ARG A 110 2.11 10.46 13.29
CA ARG A 110 0.93 9.60 13.22
C ARG A 110 -0.14 10.15 12.26
N ILE A 111 -0.42 11.44 12.30
CA ILE A 111 -1.42 12.07 11.40
C ILE A 111 -0.98 11.95 9.93
N ILE A 112 0.30 12.24 9.65
CA ILE A 112 0.87 12.10 8.30
C ILE A 112 0.86 10.63 7.86
N GLY A 113 1.33 9.71 8.71
CA GLY A 113 1.34 8.27 8.42
C GLY A 113 -0.06 7.74 8.08
N ASN A 114 -1.08 8.17 8.82
CA ASN A 114 -2.47 7.80 8.55
C ASN A 114 -2.97 8.28 7.18
N PHE A 115 -2.48 9.42 6.67
CA PHE A 115 -2.79 9.88 5.32
C PHE A 115 -2.20 8.95 4.25
N PHE A 116 -0.92 8.58 4.35
CA PHE A 116 -0.30 7.65 3.40
C PHE A 116 -0.91 6.25 3.48
N LEU A 117 -1.28 5.79 4.69
CA LEU A 117 -2.01 4.55 4.85
C LEU A 117 -3.35 4.56 4.09
N SER A 118 -4.10 5.66 4.13
CA SER A 118 -5.35 5.76 3.37
C SER A 118 -5.13 5.76 1.86
N VAL A 119 -4.04 6.38 1.38
CA VAL A 119 -3.66 6.31 -0.05
C VAL A 119 -3.36 4.87 -0.46
N ASN A 120 -2.59 4.14 0.35
CA ASN A 120 -2.27 2.73 0.08
C ASN A 120 -3.53 1.84 0.07
N MET A 121 -4.47 2.09 0.98
CA MET A 121 -5.77 1.39 0.98
C MET A 121 -6.58 1.67 -0.29
N SER A 122 -6.63 2.93 -0.75
CA SER A 122 -7.32 3.28 -2.00
C SER A 122 -6.73 2.54 -3.21
N VAL A 123 -5.40 2.46 -3.29
CA VAL A 123 -4.71 1.71 -4.35
C VAL A 123 -5.06 0.24 -4.30
N GLY A 124 -5.06 -0.35 -3.10
CA GLY A 124 -5.47 -1.74 -2.90
C GLY A 124 -6.87 -2.03 -3.38
N LEU A 125 -7.83 -1.16 -3.08
CA LEU A 125 -9.21 -1.29 -3.54
C LEU A 125 -9.33 -1.15 -5.06
N ILE A 126 -8.56 -0.25 -5.69
CA ILE A 126 -8.52 -0.12 -7.16
C ILE A 126 -8.00 -1.41 -7.81
N LEU A 127 -6.92 -1.99 -7.26
CA LEU A 127 -6.39 -3.26 -7.76
C LEU A 127 -7.40 -4.40 -7.63
N LEU A 128 -8.16 -4.44 -6.52
CA LEU A 128 -9.24 -5.42 -6.33
C LEU A 128 -10.38 -5.24 -7.34
N ILE A 129 -10.78 -4.00 -7.64
CA ILE A 129 -11.78 -3.77 -8.69
C ILE A 129 -11.26 -4.29 -10.02
N ILE A 130 -10.04 -3.95 -10.41
CA ILE A 130 -9.44 -4.40 -11.67
C ILE A 130 -9.42 -5.93 -11.72
N TYR A 131 -9.03 -6.58 -10.62
CA TYR A 131 -9.06 -8.04 -10.53
C TYR A 131 -10.48 -8.60 -10.81
N PHE A 132 -11.48 -8.13 -10.08
CA PHE A 132 -12.83 -8.69 -10.20
C PHE A 132 -13.52 -8.35 -11.54
N THR A 133 -13.26 -7.18 -12.11
CA THR A 133 -13.92 -6.77 -13.36
C THR A 133 -13.18 -7.24 -14.60
N ALA A 134 -11.84 -7.20 -14.62
CA ALA A 134 -11.04 -7.55 -15.79
C ALA A 134 -10.67 -9.03 -15.84
N TYR A 135 -10.38 -9.66 -14.69
CA TYR A 135 -9.93 -11.05 -14.64
C TYR A 135 -11.09 -12.02 -14.38
N GLU A 136 -11.84 -11.83 -13.29
CA GLU A 136 -13.03 -12.66 -13.01
C GLU A 136 -14.22 -12.34 -13.94
N SER A 137 -14.08 -11.33 -14.80
CA SER A 137 -15.10 -10.90 -15.76
C SER A 137 -16.47 -10.61 -15.11
N LEU A 138 -16.47 -10.18 -13.84
CA LEU A 138 -17.69 -9.82 -13.15
C LEU A 138 -18.24 -8.51 -13.72
N SER A 139 -19.53 -8.51 -14.03
CA SER A 139 -20.24 -7.29 -14.42
C SER A 139 -20.13 -6.21 -13.34
N PHE A 140 -20.04 -4.94 -13.74
CA PHE A 140 -20.08 -3.80 -12.82
C PHE A 140 -21.36 -3.73 -11.97
N ASN A 141 -22.43 -4.41 -12.39
CA ASN A 141 -23.68 -4.53 -11.62
C ASN A 141 -23.62 -5.62 -10.53
N HIS A 142 -22.56 -6.42 -10.48
CA HIS A 142 -22.37 -7.41 -9.43
C HIS A 142 -22.08 -6.72 -8.09
N TRP A 143 -22.54 -7.32 -6.98
CA TRP A 143 -22.44 -6.70 -5.66
C TRP A 143 -20.98 -6.43 -5.24
N ILE A 144 -20.02 -7.28 -5.66
CA ILE A 144 -18.58 -7.12 -5.35
C ILE A 144 -18.02 -5.80 -5.92
N PRO A 145 -18.01 -5.54 -7.25
CA PRO A 145 -17.62 -4.23 -7.79
C PRO A 145 -18.35 -3.04 -7.15
N ILE A 146 -19.67 -3.15 -6.93
CA ILE A 146 -20.45 -2.08 -6.30
C ILE A 146 -19.93 -1.75 -4.90
N THR A 147 -19.74 -2.77 -4.05
CA THR A 147 -19.17 -2.60 -2.70
C THR A 147 -17.77 -2.00 -2.75
N LEU A 148 -16.91 -2.46 -3.67
CA LEU A 148 -15.57 -1.92 -3.81
C LEU A 148 -15.57 -0.46 -4.27
N ILE A 149 -16.47 -0.06 -5.19
CA ILE A 149 -16.62 1.34 -5.61
C ILE A 149 -17.02 2.22 -4.42
N MET A 150 -17.98 1.78 -3.62
CA MET A 150 -18.37 2.50 -2.39
C MET A 150 -17.20 2.62 -1.40
N LEU A 151 -16.43 1.55 -1.20
CA LEU A 151 -15.24 1.58 -0.35
C LEU A 151 -14.15 2.50 -0.91
N ILE A 152 -13.96 2.57 -2.22
CA ILE A 152 -13.03 3.51 -2.85
C ILE A 152 -13.48 4.93 -2.56
N ALA A 153 -14.75 5.26 -2.78
CA ALA A 153 -15.29 6.59 -2.50
C ALA A 153 -15.09 6.99 -1.03
N ALA A 154 -15.35 6.08 -0.09
CA ALA A 154 -15.09 6.28 1.33
C ALA A 154 -13.58 6.48 1.61
N SER A 155 -12.70 5.69 1.00
CA SER A 155 -11.25 5.78 1.17
C SER A 155 -10.67 7.09 0.62
N VAL A 156 -11.19 7.57 -0.52
CA VAL A 156 -10.80 8.86 -1.12
C VAL A 156 -11.25 10.01 -0.24
N THR A 157 -12.48 9.96 0.26
CA THR A 157 -13.00 10.95 1.21
C THR A 157 -12.17 10.99 2.49
N ALA A 158 -11.84 9.82 3.04
CA ALA A 158 -10.96 9.70 4.21
C ALA A 158 -9.55 10.22 3.92
N SER A 159 -9.00 9.94 2.74
CA SER A 159 -7.68 10.44 2.31
C SER A 159 -7.68 11.97 2.21
N ALA A 160 -8.71 12.57 1.61
CA ALA A 160 -8.85 14.02 1.52
C ALA A 160 -8.95 14.68 2.90
N PHE A 161 -9.78 14.13 3.79
CA PHE A 161 -9.89 14.61 5.16
C PHE A 161 -8.57 14.50 5.94
N ARG A 162 -7.89 13.35 5.83
CA ARG A 162 -6.58 13.12 6.47
C ARG A 162 -5.51 14.03 5.90
N LEU A 163 -5.55 14.33 4.60
CA LEU A 163 -4.65 15.30 3.98
C LEU A 163 -4.84 16.70 4.54
N LEU A 164 -6.09 17.16 4.69
CA LEU A 164 -6.38 18.46 5.31
C LEU A 164 -5.86 18.52 6.75
N ASN A 165 -6.03 17.44 7.52
CA ASN A 165 -5.50 17.36 8.87
C ASN A 165 -3.96 17.33 8.90
N ALA A 166 -3.33 16.60 7.99
CA ALA A 166 -1.87 16.60 7.83
C ALA A 166 -1.36 18.00 7.48
N ALA A 167 -2.01 18.68 6.53
CA ALA A 167 -1.69 20.05 6.13
C ALA A 167 -1.81 21.04 7.30
N ARG A 168 -2.85 20.91 8.13
CA ARG A 168 -3.01 21.71 9.35
C ARG A 168 -1.94 21.38 10.38
N ALA A 169 -1.65 20.10 10.60
CA ALA A 169 -0.65 19.66 11.57
C ALA A 169 0.77 20.14 11.21
N VAL A 170 1.10 20.21 9.91
CA VAL A 170 2.41 20.73 9.48
C VAL A 170 2.50 22.26 9.46
N SER A 171 1.37 22.97 9.53
CA SER A 171 1.36 24.44 9.49
C SER A 171 2.13 25.07 10.66
N VAL A 172 2.19 24.38 11.81
CA VAL A 172 2.94 24.77 13.01
C VAL A 172 4.46 24.88 12.76
N TYR A 173 4.98 24.14 11.77
CA TYR A 173 6.40 24.18 11.40
C TYR A 173 6.71 25.20 10.32
N LYS A 174 5.70 25.86 9.74
CA LYS A 174 5.91 26.95 8.79
C LYS A 174 6.31 28.25 9.47
N SER A 175 5.89 28.44 10.72
CA SER A 175 6.07 29.66 11.50
C SER A 175 7.28 29.62 12.44
N LYS A 176 7.98 28.48 12.53
CA LYS A 176 9.20 28.35 13.33
C LYS A 176 10.42 28.31 12.39
N PRO A 177 11.34 29.29 12.45
CA PRO A 177 12.58 29.26 11.67
C PRO A 177 13.47 28.06 12.02
#